data_AF-A0A819VMK3-F1
#
_entry.id   AF-A0A819VMK3-F1
#
_cell.length_a   1.000
_cell.length_b   1.000
_cell.length_c   1.000
_cell.angle_alpha   90.00
_cell.angle_beta   90.00
_cell.angle_gamma   90.00
#
_symmetry.space_group_name_H-M   'P 1'
#
loop_
_entity.id
_entity.type
_entity.pdbx_description
1 polymer ?
#
loop_
_entity_poly.entity_id
_entity_poly.type
_entity_poly.pdbx_seq_one_letter_code
_entity_poly.pdbx_strand_id
1 'polypeptide(L)' 'MHEILERYLKYNQHASSYTWKYDGKVLDMDKTLEENGIRDDDNDFDRLKMRDDSYLQSIMLYYNDDLTEA' A
#
# COMPACT_ATOMS: atom_id res chain seq x y z
N MET A 1 -3.01 3.68 7.89
CA MET A 1 -2.04 3.53 6.79
C MET A 1 -0.75 4.32 7.04
N HIS A 2 -0.77 5.31 7.93
CA HIS A 2 0.41 6.09 8.38
C HIS A 2 1.65 5.26 8.72
N GLU A 3 1.53 4.13 9.43
CA GLU A 3 2.69 3.28 9.73
C GLU A 3 3.35 2.68 8.47
N ILE A 4 2.57 2.36 7.45
CA ILE A 4 3.10 1.83 6.17
C ILE A 4 3.85 2.94 5.42
N LEU A 5 3.31 4.16 5.43
CA LEU A 5 3.99 5.32 4.89
C LEU A 5 5.32 5.55 5.62
N GLU A 6 5.33 5.59 6.95
CA GLU A 6 6.54 5.79 7.75
C GLU A 6 7.64 4.76 7.42
N ARG A 7 7.26 3.48 7.30
CA ARG A 7 8.19 2.41 6.91
C ARG A 7 8.74 2.58 5.49
N TYR A 8 7.97 3.21 4.59
CA TYR A 8 8.33 3.42 3.20
C TYR A 8 9.16 4.70 2.97
N LEU A 9 9.08 5.70 3.84
CA LEU A 9 9.84 6.96 3.74
C LEU A 9 11.36 6.75 3.66
N LYS A 10 11.88 5.63 4.16
CA LYS A 10 13.31 5.26 4.02
C LYS A 10 13.75 5.02 2.57
N TYR A 11 12.81 4.72 1.67
CA TYR A 11 13.06 4.49 0.24
C TYR A 11 12.71 5.72 -0.60
N ASN A 12 11.68 6.47 -0.20
CA ASN A 12 11.28 7.71 -0.84
C ASN A 12 10.80 8.71 0.22
N GLN A 13 11.64 9.71 0.52
CA GLN A 13 11.37 10.73 1.53
C GLN A 13 10.18 11.63 1.19
N HIS A 14 9.80 11.68 -0.09
CA HIS A 14 8.68 12.47 -0.59
C HIS A 14 7.40 11.64 -0.73
N ALA A 15 7.38 10.36 -0.32
CA ALA A 15 6.23 9.48 -0.52
C ALA A 15 4.94 9.95 0.17
N SER A 16 5.03 10.89 1.12
CA SER A 16 3.87 11.52 1.74
C SER A 16 3.08 12.42 0.77
N SER A 17 3.71 12.98 -0.27
CA SER A 17 3.02 13.79 -1.28
C SER A 17 2.38 12.97 -2.41
N TYR A 18 2.70 11.67 -2.49
CA TYR A 18 2.25 10.79 -3.57
C TYR A 18 0.83 10.32 -3.31
N THR A 19 0.09 9.96 -4.37
CA THR A 19 -1.20 9.31 -4.23
C THR A 19 -1.04 7.79 -4.17
N TRP A 20 -1.43 7.21 -3.04
CA TRP A 20 -1.40 5.78 -2.79
C TRP A 20 -2.68 5.13 -3.30
N LYS A 21 -2.54 4.05 -4.09
CA LYS A 21 -3.68 3.33 -4.67
C LYS A 21 -3.56 1.82 -4.53
N TYR A 22 -4.70 1.17 -4.34
CA TYR A 22 -4.85 -0.28 -4.43
C TYR A 22 -6.02 -0.60 -5.37
N ASP A 23 -5.80 -1.51 -6.31
CA ASP A 23 -6.82 -1.93 -7.30
C ASP A 23 -7.53 -0.73 -7.97
N GLY A 24 -6.73 0.27 -8.37
CA GLY A 24 -7.23 1.50 -9.01
C GLY A 24 -7.91 2.53 -8.08
N LYS A 25 -8.17 2.19 -6.81
CA LYS A 25 -8.83 3.07 -5.83
C LYS A 25 -7.80 3.79 -4.96
N VAL A 26 -8.09 5.04 -4.61
CA VAL A 26 -7.27 5.83 -3.68
C VAL A 26 -7.43 5.28 -2.27
N LEU A 27 -6.31 5.08 -1.58
CA LEU A 27 -6.26 4.64 -0.20
C LEU A 27 -6.50 5.82 0.75
N ASP A 28 -7.27 5.57 1.79
CA ASP A 28 -7.46 6.49 2.91
C ASP A 28 -6.35 6.26 3.94
N MET A 29 -5.54 7.29 4.19
CA MET A 29 -4.35 7.17 5.04
C MET A 29 -4.69 7.01 6.53
N ASP A 30 -5.89 7.44 6.93
CA ASP A 30 -6.40 7.31 8.30
C ASP A 30 -6.99 5.92 8.58
N LYS A 31 -7.20 5.10 7.55
CA LYS A 31 -7.69 3.73 7.65
C LYS A 31 -6.58 2.69 7.65
N THR A 32 -6.83 1.52 8.20
CA THR A 32 -5.95 0.33 8.11
C THR A 32 -5.93 -0.26 6.69
N LEU A 33 -5.07 -1.24 6.44
CA LEU A 33 -5.05 -1.99 5.16
C LEU A 33 -6.40 -2.68 4.93
N GLU A 34 -6.91 -3.37 5.95
CA GLU A 34 -8.16 -4.12 5.89
C GLU A 34 -9.37 -3.21 5.64
N GLU A 35 -9.46 -2.06 6.33
CA GLU A 35 -10.52 -1.07 6.11
C GLU A 35 -10.45 -0.41 4.72
N ASN A 36 -9.27 -0.38 4.10
CA ASN A 36 -9.08 0.02 2.71
C ASN A 36 -9.37 -1.12 1.71
N GLY A 37 -9.76 -2.30 2.18
CA GLY A 37 -10.08 -3.46 1.36
C GLY A 37 -8.87 -4.30 0.94
N ILE A 38 -7.69 -4.07 1.52
CA ILE A 38 -6.51 -4.92 1.36
C ILE A 38 -6.57 -5.97 2.46
N ARG A 39 -7.06 -7.17 2.11
CA ARG A 39 -7.22 -8.28 3.05
C ARG A 39 -5.93 -9.06 3.20
N ASP A 40 -5.81 -9.68 4.36
CA ASP A 40 -4.82 -10.72 4.62
C ASP A 40 -5.37 -12.05 4.07
N ASP A 41 -4.73 -12.56 3.02
CA ASP A 41 -5.13 -13.78 2.32
C ASP A 41 -4.36 -15.02 2.81
N ASP A 42 -3.49 -14.89 3.82
CA ASP A 42 -2.60 -15.98 4.31
C ASP A 42 -3.40 -17.23 4.73
N ASN A 43 -4.53 -17.03 5.43
CA ASN A 43 -5.40 -18.14 5.84
C ASN A 43 -5.97 -18.91 4.64
N ASP A 44 -6.32 -18.22 3.56
CA ASP A 44 -6.84 -18.86 2.35
C ASP A 44 -5.73 -19.56 1.58
N PHE A 45 -4.53 -18.98 1.52
CA PHE A 45 -3.36 -19.64 0.93
C PHE A 45 -2.99 -20.92 1.67
N ASP A 46 -2.98 -20.90 3.00
CA ASP A 46 -2.73 -22.07 3.84
C ASP A 46 -3.76 -23.19 3.65
N ARG A 47 -5.04 -22.80 3.56
CA ARG A 47 -6.16 -23.71 3.34
C ARG A 47 -6.10 -24.34 1.96
N LEU A 48 -5.74 -23.56 0.94
CA LEU A 48 -5.67 -24.00 -0.45
C LEU A 48 -4.31 -24.63 -0.82
N LYS A 49 -3.35 -24.68 0.12
CA LYS A 49 -1.97 -25.14 -0.13
C LYS A 49 -1.31 -24.39 -1.28
N MET A 50 -1.63 -23.10 -1.40
CA MET A 50 -0.94 -22.18 -2.28
C MET A 50 0.39 -21.79 -1.64
N ARG A 51 1.37 -21.43 -2.48
CA ARG A 51 2.61 -20.85 -1.96
C ARG A 51 2.34 -19.42 -1.53
N ASP A 52 2.83 -19.05 -0.37
CA ASP A 52 2.80 -17.69 0.19
C ASP A 52 3.46 -16.65 -0.73
N ASP A 53 4.47 -17.06 -1.51
CA ASP A 53 5.14 -16.21 -2.50
C ASP A 53 4.43 -16.10 -3.86
N SER A 54 3.32 -16.82 -4.06
CA SER A 54 2.64 -16.86 -5.37
C SER A 54 1.88 -15.58 -5.70
N TYR A 55 1.47 -14.82 -4.68
CA TYR A 55 0.75 -13.57 -4.82
C TYR A 55 1.03 -12.65 -3.64
N LEU A 56 1.34 -11.38 -3.93
CA LEU A 56 1.48 -10.33 -2.95
C LEU A 56 0.62 -9.13 -3.34
N GLN A 57 -0.16 -8.61 -2.39
CA GLN A 57 -0.96 -7.41 -2.60
C GLN A 57 -0.01 -6.23 -2.90
N SER A 58 -0.25 -5.53 -4.00
CA SER A 58 0.61 -4.46 -4.48
C SER A 58 -0.07 -3.10 -4.32
N ILE A 59 0.60 -2.17 -3.64
CA ILE A 59 0.16 -0.78 -3.55
C ILE A 59 0.94 0.06 -4.56
N MET A 60 0.22 0.81 -5.38
CA MET A 60 0.77 1.67 -6.41
C MET A 60 0.92 3.10 -5.86
N LEU A 61 2.08 3.72 -6.09
CA LEU A 61 2.32 5.12 -5.76
C LEU A 61 2.36 5.94 -7.05
N TYR A 62 1.50 6.96 -7.12
CA TYR A 62 1.44 7.90 -8.22
C TYR A 62 2.10 9.20 -7.78
N TYR A 63 3.13 9.63 -8.52
CA TYR A 63 3.72 10.94 -8.33
C TYR A 63 2.68 12.03 -8.59
N ASN A 64 2.57 12.97 -7.67
CA ASN A 64 1.84 14.20 -7.88
C ASN A 64 2.87 15.25 -8.25
N ASP A 65 2.62 16.02 -9.31
CA ASP A 65 3.42 17.20 -9.63
C ASP A 65 3.01 18.32 -8.66
N ASP A 66 3.38 18.13 -7.39
CA ASP A 66 3.25 19.15 -6.36
C ASP A 66 4.54 19.98 -6.34
N LEU A 67 4.37 21.30 -6.42
CA LEU A 67 5.44 22.31 -6.55
C LEU A 67 6.21 22.50 -5.21
N THR A 68 6.40 21.41 -4.46
CA THR A 68 6.93 21.39 -3.08
C THR A 68 8.42 21.10 -3.02
N GLU A 69 9.12 20.98 -4.16
CA GLU A 69 10.58 20.93 -4.23
C GLU A 69 11.14 22.27 -4.71
N ALA A 70 11.69 23.05 -3.76
CA ALA A 70 12.56 24.21 -3.97
C ALA A 70 13.83 24.06 -3.13
#